data_AF-A0A4V1WLZ8-F1
#
_entry.id   AF-A0A4V1WLZ8-F1
#
_cell.length_a   1.000
_cell.length_b   1.000
_cell.length_c   1.000
_cell.angle_alpha   90.00
_cell.angle_beta   90.00
_cell.angle_gamma   90.00
#
_symmetry.space_group_name_H-M   'P 1'
#
loop_
_entity.id
_entity.type
_entity.pdbx_description
1 polymer ?
#
loop_
_entity_poly.entity_id
_entity_poly.type
_entity_poly.pdbx_seq_one_letter_code
_entity_poly.pdbx_strand_id
1 'polypeptide(L)'
;MASAKQQENMLLTEHFTWPPISLIDDIINAVNEVLYRCTDSFETGLSSADPSLLGFADLYASQGRTPDKDEHGNDLFPEARLEIEEGVLKLETLMENAVDKNFDKLEIWTLRNVFALGRGKGGDEGLGEWVRLGHYENLEPPPKDSKLTPEALYTLRRKLIETQKLNAALVAEKTRNEAQIARLRALLQPSGASKREQRKSTTLSRAPLEMNQQSDGSASFAFLTHTSAAQSLGIQALPQQSNSNTASVGENKNNDKKPTPLTTHTTFTTSQLPYLRQLLASLKPHLSNTALPSNTTSSPHTTDSLSQSKDKEELSRERKVYVESQSKRILERRGVDTRDGVEGVWEGGSRVGAEEVRGLEGLVDGFNRRGKVGENGDHGEAMDTS
;
A
#
# COMPACT_ATOMS: atom_id res chain seq x y z
N MET A 1 -57.42 -2.37 21.31
CA MET A 1 -57.54 -0.92 21.05
C MET A 1 -56.97 -0.22 22.26
N ALA A 2 -55.92 0.59 22.10
CA ALA A 2 -55.42 1.40 23.22
C ALA A 2 -56.51 2.41 23.65
N SER A 3 -56.62 2.68 24.95
CA SER A 3 -57.53 3.72 25.45
C SER A 3 -57.09 5.10 24.93
N ALA A 4 -58.01 6.04 24.72
CA ALA A 4 -57.69 7.39 24.24
C ALA A 4 -56.59 8.07 25.09
N LYS A 5 -56.65 7.89 26.42
CA LYS A 5 -55.60 8.36 27.35
C LYS A 5 -54.25 7.70 27.14
N GLN A 6 -54.25 6.43 26.72
CA GLN A 6 -53.02 5.69 26.44
C GLN A 6 -52.40 6.14 25.11
N GLN A 7 -53.23 6.46 24.11
CA GLN A 7 -52.77 7.04 22.84
C GLN A 7 -52.19 8.43 23.05
N GLU A 8 -52.85 9.27 23.86
CA GLU A 8 -52.35 10.58 24.27
C GLU A 8 -51.01 10.47 24.99
N ASN A 9 -50.89 9.59 25.98
CA ASN A 9 -49.63 9.37 26.68
C ASN A 9 -48.52 8.88 25.74
N MET A 10 -48.84 8.03 24.76
CA MET A 10 -47.87 7.61 23.74
C MET A 10 -47.43 8.79 22.87
N LEU A 11 -48.37 9.63 22.44
CA LEU A 11 -48.09 10.79 21.59
C LEU A 11 -47.25 11.84 22.33
N LEU A 12 -47.58 12.11 23.59
CA LEU A 12 -46.81 13.00 24.47
C LEU A 12 -45.41 12.43 24.73
N THR A 13 -45.31 11.14 25.05
CA THR A 13 -44.01 10.48 25.29
C THR A 13 -43.16 10.49 24.03
N GLU A 14 -43.76 10.31 22.85
CA GLU A 14 -43.04 10.39 21.58
C GLU A 14 -42.58 11.82 21.29
N HIS A 15 -43.42 12.83 21.54
CA HIS A 15 -43.08 14.23 21.33
C HIS A 15 -41.93 14.68 22.25
N PHE A 16 -42.04 14.37 23.54
CA PHE A 16 -41.06 14.78 24.54
C PHE A 16 -39.83 13.89 24.56
N THR A 17 -39.91 12.68 24.00
CA THR A 17 -38.91 11.59 24.10
C THR A 17 -38.75 10.99 25.50
N TRP A 18 -39.54 11.46 26.47
CA TRP A 18 -39.59 10.97 27.84
C TRP A 18 -41.05 10.97 28.34
N PRO A 19 -41.42 10.07 29.28
CA PRO A 19 -42.76 10.02 29.84
C PRO A 19 -43.03 11.25 30.72
N PRO A 20 -44.15 11.99 30.54
CA PRO A 20 -44.46 13.19 31.32
C PRO A 20 -44.33 13.06 32.84
N ILE A 21 -44.67 11.89 33.38
CA ILE A 21 -44.56 11.57 34.80
C ILE A 21 -43.12 11.63 35.32
N SER A 22 -42.13 11.26 34.49
CA SER A 22 -40.72 11.25 34.85
C SER A 22 -40.19 12.64 35.17
N LEU A 23 -40.65 13.68 34.46
CA LEU A 23 -40.24 15.06 34.77
C LEU A 23 -40.74 15.48 36.14
N ILE A 24 -41.95 15.07 36.51
CA ILE A 24 -42.55 15.44 37.79
C ILE A 24 -41.83 14.70 38.92
N ASP A 25 -41.52 13.42 38.72
CA ASP A 25 -40.70 12.63 39.65
C ASP A 25 -39.34 13.31 39.88
N ASP A 26 -38.66 13.76 38.81
CA ASP A 26 -37.39 14.47 38.90
C ASP A 26 -37.51 15.81 39.64
N ILE A 27 -38.60 16.56 39.43
CA ILE A 27 -38.88 17.80 40.16
C ILE A 27 -39.07 17.53 41.66
N ILE A 28 -39.86 16.50 42.01
CA ILE A 28 -40.10 16.12 43.41
C ILE A 28 -38.80 15.71 44.08
N ASN A 29 -37.99 14.87 43.41
CA ASN A 29 -36.69 14.45 43.91
C ASN A 29 -35.75 15.65 44.15
N ALA A 30 -35.68 16.59 43.20
CA ALA A 30 -34.85 17.78 43.34
C ALA A 30 -35.32 18.69 44.49
N VAL A 31 -36.63 18.84 44.68
CA VAL A 31 -37.19 19.65 45.79
C VAL A 31 -36.92 18.99 47.13
N ASN A 32 -37.05 17.67 47.24
CA ASN A 32 -36.72 16.93 48.46
C ASN A 32 -35.22 17.03 48.78
N GLU A 33 -34.35 16.91 47.78
CA GLU A 33 -32.90 17.12 47.97
C GLU A 33 -32.58 18.54 48.47
N VAL A 34 -33.24 19.57 47.92
CA VAL A 34 -33.09 20.95 48.38
C VAL A 34 -33.66 21.13 49.79
N LEU A 35 -34.75 20.46 50.13
CA LEU A 35 -35.35 20.48 51.46
C LEU A 35 -34.34 19.99 52.50
N TYR A 36 -33.79 18.80 52.31
CA TYR A 36 -32.80 18.22 53.22
C TYR A 36 -31.54 19.07 53.34
N ARG A 37 -31.03 19.61 52.22
CA ARG A 37 -29.89 20.54 52.25
C ARG A 37 -30.20 21.82 53.02
N CYS A 38 -31.42 22.33 52.92
CA CYS A 38 -31.84 23.54 53.61
C CYS A 38 -31.97 23.29 55.11
N THR A 39 -32.58 22.17 55.52
CA THR A 39 -32.69 21.77 56.93
C THR A 39 -31.32 21.54 57.56
N ASP A 40 -30.40 20.86 56.88
CA ASP A 40 -29.02 20.67 57.33
C ASP A 40 -28.28 22.01 57.49
N SER A 41 -28.42 22.90 56.50
CA SER A 41 -27.82 24.23 56.56
C SER A 41 -28.43 25.09 57.66
N PHE A 42 -29.72 24.91 57.94
CA PHE A 42 -30.44 25.62 58.99
C PHE A 42 -30.03 25.12 60.38
N GLU A 43 -29.91 23.80 60.57
CA GLU A 43 -29.39 23.18 61.78
C GLU A 43 -27.95 23.63 62.07
N THR A 44 -27.09 23.60 61.06
CA THR A 44 -25.70 24.06 61.16
C THR A 44 -25.65 25.55 61.51
N GLY A 45 -26.50 26.36 60.86
CA GLY A 45 -26.60 27.79 61.12
C GLY A 45 -27.04 28.11 62.56
N LEU A 46 -28.11 27.47 63.03
CA LEU A 46 -28.63 27.65 64.38
C LEU A 46 -27.66 27.13 65.45
N SER A 47 -26.99 26.00 65.20
CA SER A 47 -26.00 25.44 66.11
C SER A 47 -24.73 26.28 66.22
N SER A 48 -24.43 27.10 65.19
CA SER A 48 -23.30 28.03 65.19
C SER A 48 -23.61 29.38 65.82
N ALA A 49 -24.89 29.73 65.97
CA ALA A 49 -25.33 30.97 66.57
C ALA A 49 -25.20 30.93 68.10
N ASP A 50 -24.94 32.09 68.70
CA ASP A 50 -24.89 32.20 70.16
C ASP A 50 -26.28 31.91 70.77
N PRO A 51 -26.42 30.91 71.67
CA PRO A 51 -27.69 30.60 72.29
C PRO A 51 -28.33 31.77 73.05
N SER A 52 -27.53 32.73 73.55
CA SER A 52 -28.07 33.91 74.21
C SER A 52 -28.91 34.78 73.26
N LEU A 53 -28.52 34.89 71.99
CA LEU A 53 -29.24 35.64 70.95
C LEU A 53 -30.50 34.91 70.45
N LEU A 54 -30.55 33.59 70.61
CA LEU A 54 -31.69 32.77 70.21
C LEU A 54 -32.88 32.86 71.19
N GLY A 55 -32.72 33.59 72.30
CA GLY A 55 -33.76 33.79 73.32
C GLY A 55 -33.65 32.84 74.51
N PHE A 56 -32.64 31.98 74.58
CA PHE A 56 -32.44 31.09 75.73
C PHE A 56 -32.12 31.83 77.03
N ALA A 57 -31.45 33.00 76.94
CA ALA A 57 -31.20 33.87 78.09
C ALA A 57 -32.52 34.39 78.71
N ASP A 58 -33.48 34.79 77.88
CA ASP A 58 -34.80 35.25 78.31
C ASP A 58 -35.63 34.11 78.90
N LEU A 59 -35.53 32.90 78.32
CA LEU A 59 -36.17 31.71 78.86
C LEU A 59 -35.66 31.38 80.26
N TYR A 60 -34.34 31.39 80.46
CA TYR A 60 -33.73 31.11 81.77
C TYR A 60 -34.11 32.17 82.81
N ALA A 61 -34.12 33.45 82.41
CA ALA A 61 -34.57 34.55 83.27
C ALA A 61 -36.05 34.38 83.68
N SER A 62 -36.92 33.95 82.76
CA SER A 62 -38.34 33.71 83.05
C SER A 62 -38.58 32.50 83.98
N GLN A 63 -37.72 31.48 83.91
CA GLN A 63 -37.79 30.28 84.73
C GLN A 63 -37.06 30.44 86.08
N GLY A 64 -36.40 31.58 86.31
CA GLY A 64 -35.58 31.81 87.50
C GLY A 64 -34.35 30.90 87.57
N ARG A 65 -33.89 30.36 86.43
CA ARG A 65 -32.72 29.48 86.32
C ARG A 65 -31.52 30.33 85.90
N THR A 66 -30.38 30.14 86.54
CA THR A 66 -29.13 30.77 86.12
C THR A 66 -28.38 29.84 85.16
N PRO A 67 -27.90 30.33 84.00
CA PRO A 67 -27.10 29.53 83.07
C PRO A 67 -25.81 29.05 83.75
N ASP A 68 -25.38 27.83 83.45
CA ASP A 68 -24.04 27.37 83.83
C ASP A 68 -23.01 28.16 83.02
N LYS A 69 -21.81 28.41 83.57
CA LYS A 69 -20.76 29.14 82.86
C LYS A 69 -19.62 28.21 82.45
N ASP A 70 -19.13 28.36 81.22
CA ASP A 70 -17.95 27.63 80.74
C ASP A 70 -16.65 28.12 81.41
N GLU A 71 -15.53 27.43 81.14
CA GLU A 71 -14.16 27.84 81.55
C GLU A 71 -13.76 29.23 80.98
N HIS A 72 -14.57 29.83 80.10
CA HIS A 72 -14.33 31.13 79.48
C HIS A 72 -15.31 32.21 79.95
N GLY A 73 -16.23 31.88 80.87
CA GLY A 73 -17.18 32.81 81.48
C GLY A 73 -18.43 33.12 80.64
N ASN A 74 -18.64 32.42 79.53
CA ASN A 74 -19.85 32.50 78.71
C ASN A 74 -20.96 31.61 79.30
N ASP A 75 -22.20 32.05 79.11
CA ASP A 75 -23.39 31.32 79.55
C ASP A 75 -23.60 30.09 78.63
N LEU A 76 -23.46 28.90 79.21
CA LEU A 76 -23.75 27.62 78.59
C LEU A 76 -25.22 27.27 78.76
N PHE A 77 -25.86 26.95 77.64
CA PHE A 77 -27.21 26.41 77.58
C PHE A 77 -27.14 25.00 76.98
N PRO A 78 -26.85 23.95 77.78
CA PRO A 78 -26.69 22.60 77.25
C PRO A 78 -27.97 22.05 76.60
N GLU A 79 -29.14 22.51 77.05
CA GLU A 79 -30.44 22.17 76.48
C GLU A 79 -30.70 22.81 75.10
N ALA A 80 -30.01 23.92 74.78
CA ALA A 80 -30.25 24.65 73.54
C ALA A 80 -29.97 23.82 72.29
N ARG A 81 -28.92 22.99 72.31
CA ARG A 81 -28.59 22.11 71.18
C ARG A 81 -29.67 21.04 70.96
N LEU A 82 -30.12 20.40 72.03
CA LEU A 82 -31.17 19.37 71.95
C LEU A 82 -32.52 19.97 71.51
N GLU A 83 -32.86 21.17 71.99
CA GLU A 83 -34.09 21.85 71.57
C GLU A 83 -34.04 22.31 70.10
N ILE A 84 -32.88 22.76 69.62
CA ILE A 84 -32.65 23.08 68.20
C ILE A 84 -32.80 21.81 67.35
N GLU A 85 -32.14 20.71 67.72
CA GLU A 85 -32.25 19.43 67.01
C GLU A 85 -33.70 18.94 66.94
N GLU A 86 -34.44 18.98 68.06
CA GLU A 86 -35.85 18.60 68.09
C GLU A 86 -36.73 19.55 67.25
N GLY A 87 -36.44 20.86 67.30
CA GLY A 87 -37.14 21.87 66.52
C GLY A 87 -36.93 21.72 65.02
N VAL A 88 -35.69 21.47 64.60
CA VAL A 88 -35.32 21.20 63.19
C VAL A 88 -36.00 19.92 62.71
N LEU A 89 -35.97 18.84 63.49
CA LEU A 89 -36.63 17.59 63.14
C LEU A 89 -38.15 17.75 62.96
N LYS A 90 -38.80 18.53 63.84
CA LYS A 90 -40.23 18.87 63.71
C LYS A 90 -40.50 19.71 62.46
N LEU A 91 -39.62 20.66 62.16
CA LEU A 91 -39.72 21.50 60.96
C LEU A 91 -39.56 20.64 59.68
N GLU A 92 -38.57 19.75 59.65
CA GLU A 92 -38.33 18.82 58.55
C GLU A 92 -39.57 17.97 58.30
N THR A 93 -40.09 17.29 59.33
CA THR A 93 -41.30 16.46 59.22
C THR A 93 -42.52 17.26 58.72
N LEU A 94 -42.66 18.52 59.19
CA LEU A 94 -43.74 19.40 58.75
C LEU A 94 -43.57 19.80 57.28
N MET A 95 -42.35 20.14 56.87
CA MET A 95 -42.04 20.53 55.50
C MET A 95 -42.18 19.36 54.54
N GLU A 96 -41.76 18.14 54.91
CA GLU A 96 -41.98 16.94 54.10
C GLU A 96 -43.46 16.73 53.79
N ASN A 97 -44.33 16.76 54.82
CA ASN A 97 -45.76 16.60 54.64
C ASN A 97 -46.37 17.75 53.79
N ALA A 98 -45.90 18.98 54.00
CA ALA A 98 -46.37 20.12 53.23
C ALA A 98 -45.92 20.06 51.75
N VAL A 99 -44.68 19.63 51.49
CA VAL A 99 -44.12 19.45 50.15
C VAL A 99 -44.86 18.31 49.46
N ASP A 100 -44.91 17.12 50.05
CA ASP A 100 -45.60 15.93 49.51
C ASP A 100 -47.04 16.27 49.07
N LYS A 101 -47.85 16.85 49.96
CA LYS A 101 -49.25 17.20 49.67
C LYS A 101 -49.41 18.28 48.59
N ASN A 102 -48.50 19.25 48.51
CA ASN A 102 -48.60 20.32 47.51
C ASN A 102 -48.05 19.87 46.15
N PHE A 103 -47.03 19.02 46.15
CA PHE A 103 -46.44 18.46 44.95
C PHE A 103 -47.30 17.33 44.35
N ASP A 104 -48.04 16.56 45.16
CA ASP A 104 -49.12 15.69 44.68
C ASP A 104 -50.18 16.48 43.88
N LYS A 105 -50.56 17.66 44.38
CA LYS A 105 -51.51 18.54 43.68
C LYS A 105 -50.91 19.11 42.41
N LEU A 106 -49.62 19.46 42.44
CA LEU A 106 -48.89 19.91 41.26
C LEU A 106 -48.82 18.81 40.21
N GLU A 107 -48.49 17.58 40.59
CA GLU A 107 -48.46 16.41 39.70
C GLU A 107 -49.83 16.25 39.03
N ILE A 108 -50.89 16.19 39.84
CA ILE A 108 -52.26 16.05 39.35
C ILE A 108 -52.63 17.21 38.42
N TRP A 109 -52.27 18.44 38.75
CA TRP A 109 -52.62 19.61 37.95
C TRP A 109 -51.84 19.66 36.63
N THR A 110 -50.54 19.38 36.66
CA THR A 110 -49.66 19.39 35.48
C THR A 110 -50.02 18.29 34.50
N LEU A 111 -50.21 17.05 34.97
CA LEU A 111 -50.65 15.93 34.12
C LEU A 111 -52.07 16.11 33.56
N ARG A 112 -52.92 16.94 34.21
CA ARG A 112 -54.29 17.18 33.74
C ARG A 112 -54.44 18.38 32.81
N ASN A 113 -53.55 19.37 32.89
CA ASN A 113 -53.71 20.65 32.18
C ASN A 113 -52.54 20.97 31.25
N VAL A 114 -51.30 20.67 31.63
CA VAL A 114 -50.11 21.00 30.84
C VAL A 114 -49.76 19.85 29.91
N PHE A 115 -49.61 18.65 30.46
CA PHE A 115 -49.32 17.43 29.71
C PHE A 115 -50.60 16.69 29.35
N ALA A 116 -51.55 17.42 28.75
CA ALA A 116 -52.81 16.85 28.29
C ALA A 116 -53.22 17.44 26.94
N LEU A 117 -53.67 16.58 26.03
CA LEU A 117 -54.19 16.90 24.71
C LEU A 117 -55.71 16.78 24.73
N GLY A 118 -56.36 17.87 25.17
CA GLY A 118 -57.81 18.03 25.06
C GLY A 118 -58.59 17.28 26.14
N ARG A 119 -58.84 17.96 27.27
CA ARG A 119 -59.73 17.48 28.35
C ARG A 119 -61.05 18.24 28.43
N GLY A 120 -61.29 19.16 27.49
CA GLY A 120 -62.49 19.97 27.47
C GLY A 120 -63.70 19.07 27.21
N LYS A 121 -64.61 18.97 28.19
CA LYS A 121 -65.96 18.42 27.94
C LYS A 121 -66.56 19.20 26.77
N GLY A 122 -66.74 18.57 25.61
CA GLY A 122 -67.22 19.21 24.39
C GLY A 122 -66.33 18.88 23.18
N GLY A 123 -66.18 19.85 22.26
CA GLY A 123 -65.49 19.68 20.97
C GLY A 123 -63.99 19.41 21.02
N ASP A 124 -63.39 19.37 22.21
CA ASP A 124 -61.97 19.07 22.42
C ASP A 124 -61.73 17.59 22.78
N GLU A 125 -62.78 16.80 23.05
CA GLU A 125 -62.67 15.34 23.17
C GLU A 125 -62.26 14.74 21.81
N GLY A 126 -61.02 14.27 21.71
CA GLY A 126 -60.48 13.68 20.49
C GLY A 126 -59.46 14.54 19.76
N LEU A 127 -59.03 15.68 20.31
CA LEU A 127 -57.95 16.48 19.71
C LEU A 127 -56.68 15.64 19.47
N GLY A 128 -56.41 14.66 20.34
CA GLY A 128 -55.30 13.71 20.17
C GLY A 128 -55.32 12.94 18.83
N GLU A 129 -56.48 12.73 18.20
CA GLU A 129 -56.58 12.07 16.88
C GLU A 129 -56.21 13.02 15.72
N TRP A 130 -56.35 14.33 15.94
CA TRP A 130 -56.04 15.37 14.95
C TRP A 130 -54.61 15.90 15.08
N VAL A 131 -53.97 15.67 16.23
CA VAL A 131 -52.59 16.07 16.48
C VAL A 131 -51.65 15.13 15.73
N ARG A 132 -50.83 15.71 14.85
CA ARG A 132 -49.77 15.03 14.13
C ARG A 132 -48.43 15.67 14.53
N LEU A 133 -47.47 14.85 14.95
CA LEU A 133 -46.11 15.32 15.24
C LEU A 133 -45.35 15.57 13.93
N GLY A 134 -44.36 16.47 13.96
CA GLY A 134 -43.62 16.88 12.76
C GLY A 134 -42.94 15.73 12.00
N HIS A 135 -42.48 14.69 12.69
CA HIS A 135 -41.88 13.52 12.02
C HIS A 135 -42.88 12.63 11.28
N TYR A 136 -44.19 12.83 11.49
CA TYR A 136 -45.25 12.19 10.71
C TYR A 136 -45.74 13.01 9.52
N GLU A 137 -45.20 14.20 9.27
CA GLU A 137 -45.61 15.04 8.13
C GLU A 137 -45.31 14.36 6.78
N ASN A 138 -44.16 13.72 6.67
CA ASN A 138 -43.69 13.06 5.44
C ASN A 138 -44.04 11.55 5.37
N LEU A 139 -44.79 11.04 6.35
CA LEU A 139 -45.19 9.64 6.38
C LEU A 139 -46.53 9.48 5.67
N GLU A 140 -46.50 8.91 4.46
CA GLU A 140 -47.69 8.44 3.80
C GLU A 140 -48.16 7.13 4.47
N PRO A 141 -49.45 6.99 4.82
CA PRO A 141 -49.96 5.74 5.36
C PRO A 141 -49.73 4.63 4.33
N PRO A 142 -49.14 3.48 4.73
CA PRO A 142 -48.83 2.43 3.78
C PRO A 142 -50.11 1.97 3.07
N PRO A 143 -50.08 1.74 1.75
CA PRO A 143 -51.22 1.22 1.03
C PRO A 143 -51.63 -0.12 1.63
N LYS A 144 -52.96 -0.34 1.79
CA LYS A 144 -53.52 -1.57 2.37
C LYS A 144 -53.11 -2.84 1.61
N ASP A 145 -52.64 -2.70 0.37
CA ASP A 145 -52.10 -3.79 -0.43
C ASP A 145 -50.60 -3.98 -0.13
N SER A 146 -50.31 -4.59 1.01
CA SER A 146 -48.96 -4.99 1.42
C SER A 146 -48.42 -6.11 0.54
N LYS A 147 -47.94 -5.78 -0.67
CA LYS A 147 -47.06 -6.67 -1.45
C LYS A 147 -45.76 -6.98 -0.69
N LEU A 148 -45.41 -6.13 0.28
CA LEU A 148 -44.28 -6.28 1.18
C LEU A 148 -44.71 -7.05 2.44
N THR A 149 -45.00 -8.34 2.28
CA THR A 149 -45.23 -9.23 3.42
C THR A 149 -43.90 -9.43 4.17
N PRO A 150 -43.92 -9.75 5.49
CA PRO A 150 -42.71 -10.08 6.23
C PRO A 150 -41.94 -11.24 5.57
N GLU A 151 -42.65 -12.17 4.92
CA GLU A 151 -42.06 -13.25 4.12
C GLU A 151 -41.29 -12.74 2.89
N ALA A 152 -41.82 -11.74 2.16
CA ALA A 152 -41.11 -11.08 1.07
C ALA A 152 -39.83 -10.38 1.57
N LEU A 153 -39.86 -9.82 2.79
CA LEU A 153 -38.69 -9.22 3.42
C LEU A 153 -37.64 -10.28 3.78
N TYR A 154 -38.05 -11.39 4.40
CA TYR A 154 -37.13 -12.49 4.72
C TYR A 154 -36.49 -13.12 3.49
N THR A 155 -37.26 -13.32 2.42
CA THR A 155 -36.72 -13.81 1.14
C THR A 155 -35.75 -12.81 0.51
N LEU A 156 -36.03 -11.51 0.58
CA LEU A 156 -35.09 -10.47 0.11
C LEU A 156 -33.80 -10.44 0.95
N ARG A 157 -33.90 -10.53 2.28
CA ARG A 157 -32.73 -10.63 3.17
C ARG A 157 -31.90 -11.87 2.84
N ARG A 158 -32.54 -13.02 2.62
CA ARG A 158 -31.85 -14.25 2.21
C ARG A 158 -31.15 -14.07 0.87
N LYS A 159 -31.83 -13.48 -0.12
CA LYS A 159 -31.24 -13.18 -1.44
C LYS A 159 -30.03 -12.25 -1.30
N LEU A 160 -30.11 -11.22 -0.46
CA LEU A 160 -29.00 -10.32 -0.17
C LEU A 160 -27.81 -11.11 0.38
N ILE A 161 -28.01 -11.94 1.41
CA ILE A 161 -26.95 -12.76 2.00
C ILE A 161 -26.31 -13.70 0.96
N GLU A 162 -27.14 -14.36 0.13
CA GLU A 162 -26.67 -15.22 -0.95
C GLU A 162 -25.85 -14.43 -1.99
N THR A 163 -26.29 -13.22 -2.36
CA THR A 163 -25.54 -12.35 -3.28
C THR A 163 -24.22 -11.85 -2.68
N GLN A 164 -24.18 -11.55 -1.38
CA GLN A 164 -22.95 -11.17 -0.68
C GLN A 164 -21.96 -12.35 -0.62
N LYS A 165 -22.45 -13.56 -0.34
CA LYS A 165 -21.62 -14.77 -0.35
C LYS A 165 -21.03 -15.05 -1.74
N LEU A 166 -21.85 -14.91 -2.78
CA LEU A 166 -21.39 -15.04 -4.17
C LEU A 166 -20.34 -14.00 -4.51
N ASN A 167 -20.56 -12.74 -4.13
CA ASN A 167 -19.59 -11.66 -4.36
C ASN A 167 -18.26 -11.96 -3.66
N ALA A 168 -18.28 -12.38 -2.39
CA ALA A 168 -17.07 -12.77 -1.67
C ALA A 168 -16.32 -13.92 -2.37
N ALA A 169 -17.03 -14.92 -2.89
CA ALA A 169 -16.43 -16.02 -3.66
C ALA A 169 -15.83 -15.54 -4.99
N LEU A 170 -16.53 -14.66 -5.72
CA LEU A 170 -16.01 -14.07 -6.96
C LEU A 170 -14.76 -13.23 -6.73
N VAL A 171 -14.73 -12.45 -5.64
CA VAL A 171 -13.55 -11.68 -5.26
C VAL A 171 -12.38 -12.61 -4.93
N ALA A 172 -12.61 -13.70 -4.20
CA ALA A 172 -11.57 -14.69 -3.91
C ALA A 172 -11.03 -15.39 -5.18
N GLU A 173 -11.89 -15.73 -6.14
CA GLU A 173 -11.45 -16.28 -7.43
C GLU A 173 -10.72 -15.24 -8.28
N LYS A 174 -11.18 -14.00 -8.27
CA LYS A 174 -10.48 -12.89 -8.94
C LYS A 174 -9.07 -12.72 -8.37
N THR A 175 -8.90 -12.69 -7.05
CA THR A 175 -7.58 -12.55 -6.44
C THR A 175 -6.69 -13.77 -6.71
N ARG A 176 -7.26 -14.99 -6.72
CA ARG A 176 -6.53 -16.21 -7.12
C ARG A 176 -6.06 -16.13 -8.57
N ASN A 177 -6.93 -15.72 -9.49
CA ASN A 177 -6.60 -15.56 -10.91
C ASN A 177 -5.55 -14.46 -11.10
N GLU A 178 -5.66 -13.33 -10.40
CA GLU A 178 -4.66 -12.27 -10.42
C GLU A 178 -3.30 -12.77 -9.90
N ALA A 179 -3.27 -13.56 -8.83
CA ALA A 179 -2.04 -14.17 -8.30
C ALA A 179 -1.44 -15.18 -9.28
N GLN A 180 -2.26 -16.01 -9.94
CA GLN A 180 -1.80 -16.92 -10.98
C GLN A 180 -1.23 -16.16 -12.18
N ILE A 181 -1.92 -15.11 -12.64
CA ILE A 181 -1.43 -14.23 -13.70
C ILE A 181 -0.13 -13.57 -13.28
N ALA A 182 0.00 -13.11 -12.03
CA ALA A 182 1.22 -12.54 -11.50
C ALA A 182 2.37 -13.57 -11.47
N ARG A 183 2.11 -14.82 -11.09
CA ARG A 183 3.10 -15.92 -11.15
C ARG A 183 3.52 -16.20 -12.60
N LEU A 184 2.58 -16.31 -13.53
CA LEU A 184 2.86 -16.51 -14.94
C LEU A 184 3.65 -15.33 -15.53
N ARG A 185 3.31 -14.10 -15.14
CA ARG A 185 4.07 -12.90 -15.49
C ARG A 185 5.47 -12.93 -14.89
N ALA A 186 5.65 -13.36 -13.64
CA ALA A 186 6.96 -13.46 -13.00
C ALA A 186 7.87 -14.54 -13.61
N LEU A 187 7.28 -15.59 -14.20
CA LEU A 187 8.04 -16.59 -14.96
C LEU A 187 8.55 -16.05 -16.31
N LEU A 188 7.77 -15.16 -16.93
CA LEU A 188 8.06 -14.58 -18.25
C LEU A 188 8.88 -13.29 -18.17
N GLN A 189 8.65 -12.47 -17.14
CA GLN A 189 9.33 -11.20 -16.95
C GLN A 189 10.65 -11.42 -16.18
N PRO A 190 11.76 -10.80 -16.61
CA PRO A 190 12.93 -10.69 -15.77
C PRO A 190 12.52 -9.84 -14.56
N SER A 191 12.73 -10.37 -13.36
CA SER A 191 12.64 -9.58 -12.13
C SER A 191 13.41 -8.28 -12.36
N GLY A 192 12.70 -7.15 -12.30
CA GLY A 192 13.30 -5.83 -12.50
C GLY A 192 14.50 -5.71 -11.57
N ALA A 193 15.65 -5.44 -12.18
CA ALA A 193 16.95 -5.18 -11.57
C ALA A 193 16.86 -4.84 -10.08
N SER A 194 17.46 -5.69 -9.25
CA SER A 194 17.90 -5.34 -7.91
C SER A 194 18.64 -4.01 -8.02
N LYS A 195 17.96 -2.94 -7.58
CA LYS A 195 18.53 -1.60 -7.45
C LYS A 195 19.79 -1.76 -6.62
N ARG A 196 20.94 -1.48 -7.22
CA ARG A 196 22.25 -1.40 -6.57
C ARG A 196 22.12 -0.48 -5.35
N GLU A 197 21.90 -1.06 -4.18
CA GLU A 197 21.89 -0.35 -2.91
C GLU A 197 23.30 0.19 -2.67
N GLN A 198 23.40 1.52 -2.62
CA GLN A 198 24.58 2.20 -2.13
C GLN A 198 24.77 1.80 -0.67
N ARG A 199 25.91 1.15 -0.39
CA ARG A 199 26.41 0.93 0.96
C ARG A 199 26.39 2.27 1.73
N LYS A 200 25.57 2.34 2.77
CA LYS A 200 25.85 3.15 3.95
C LYS A 200 25.83 2.24 5.16
N SER A 201 27.01 2.06 5.72
CA SER A 201 27.25 1.50 7.04
C SER A 201 26.47 2.34 8.07
N THR A 202 25.67 1.71 8.92
CA THR A 202 25.86 1.63 10.38
C THR A 202 24.59 1.11 11.08
N THR A 203 24.83 0.36 12.15
CA THR A 203 23.92 -0.04 13.25
C THR A 203 23.15 -1.35 13.11
N LEU A 204 23.54 -2.27 13.99
CA LEU A 204 23.00 -3.59 14.30
C LEU A 204 21.70 -3.44 15.10
N SER A 205 20.65 -4.19 14.74
CA SER A 205 19.52 -4.52 15.63
C SER A 205 18.79 -5.80 15.17
N ARG A 206 19.29 -6.92 15.68
CA ARG A 206 18.64 -8.16 16.16
C ARG A 206 17.15 -8.48 15.81
N ALA A 207 16.98 -9.50 14.94
CA ALA A 207 16.01 -10.62 14.92
C ALA A 207 14.50 -10.37 14.59
N PRO A 208 13.71 -11.39 14.15
CA PRO A 208 14.01 -12.82 13.94
C PRO A 208 13.66 -13.39 12.54
N LEU A 209 14.11 -14.63 12.35
CA LEU A 209 13.97 -15.50 11.19
C LEU A 209 12.52 -15.95 10.98
N GLU A 210 11.97 -15.70 9.79
CA GLU A 210 10.87 -16.51 9.25
C GLU A 210 11.32 -17.22 7.98
N MET A 211 11.27 -18.53 8.07
CA MET A 211 11.55 -19.52 7.05
C MET A 211 10.38 -19.51 6.06
N ASN A 212 10.59 -18.97 4.86
CA ASN A 212 9.68 -19.22 3.75
C ASN A 212 10.46 -19.65 2.50
N GLN A 213 10.65 -20.97 2.42
CA GLN A 213 10.98 -21.66 1.19
C GLN A 213 9.83 -21.45 0.20
N GLN A 214 10.07 -20.64 -0.84
CA GLN A 214 9.55 -20.81 -2.21
C GLN A 214 9.76 -19.52 -3.01
N SER A 215 10.76 -19.51 -3.88
CA SER A 215 10.65 -18.99 -5.27
C SER A 215 12.02 -18.90 -5.95
N ASP A 216 12.71 -20.04 -6.10
CA ASP A 216 13.89 -20.14 -6.97
C ASP A 216 13.52 -20.22 -8.47
N GLY A 217 12.43 -19.55 -8.85
CA GLY A 217 11.86 -19.55 -10.20
C GLY A 217 11.58 -18.15 -10.73
N SER A 218 12.11 -17.11 -10.08
CA SER A 218 12.01 -15.76 -10.64
C SER A 218 12.81 -15.71 -11.93
N ALA A 219 12.11 -15.55 -13.06
CA ALA A 219 12.68 -15.43 -14.41
C ALA A 219 13.27 -16.72 -15.06
N SER A 220 12.80 -17.93 -14.74
CA SER A 220 13.28 -19.17 -15.40
C SER A 220 13.17 -19.17 -16.93
N PHE A 221 12.18 -18.45 -17.49
CA PHE A 221 11.99 -18.35 -18.95
C PHE A 221 12.31 -16.96 -19.53
N ALA A 222 12.67 -15.98 -18.70
CA ALA A 222 12.94 -14.62 -19.19
C ALA A 222 14.19 -14.54 -20.07
N PHE A 223 15.17 -15.42 -19.87
CA PHE A 223 16.36 -15.53 -20.74
C PHE A 223 15.98 -15.80 -22.21
N LEU A 224 14.91 -16.56 -22.45
CA LEU A 224 14.50 -16.93 -23.81
C LEU A 224 13.93 -15.75 -24.61
N THR A 225 13.49 -14.69 -23.93
CA THR A 225 12.78 -13.56 -24.55
C THR A 225 13.50 -12.22 -24.37
N HIS A 226 14.25 -12.03 -23.28
CA HIS A 226 14.83 -10.74 -22.91
C HIS A 226 16.37 -10.67 -23.05
N THR A 227 17.06 -11.77 -23.36
CA THR A 227 18.51 -11.76 -23.60
C THR A 227 18.84 -11.15 -24.97
N SER A 228 19.94 -10.38 -25.06
CA SER A 228 20.37 -9.72 -26.31
C SER A 228 20.55 -10.70 -27.49
N ALA A 229 20.96 -11.94 -27.20
CA ALA A 229 21.00 -13.01 -28.21
C ALA A 229 19.60 -13.34 -28.75
N ALA A 230 18.59 -13.46 -27.88
CA ALA A 230 17.21 -13.74 -28.28
C ALA A 230 16.61 -12.60 -29.13
N GLN A 231 16.94 -11.34 -28.82
CA GLN A 231 16.56 -10.18 -29.63
C GLN A 231 17.23 -10.19 -31.02
N SER A 232 18.51 -10.59 -31.10
CA SER A 232 19.20 -10.74 -32.39
C SER A 232 18.64 -11.87 -33.26
N LEU A 233 18.07 -12.90 -32.63
CA LEU A 233 17.33 -14.00 -33.27
C LEU A 233 15.87 -13.62 -33.61
N GLY A 234 15.46 -12.39 -33.29
CA GLY A 234 14.13 -11.84 -33.56
C GLY A 234 13.01 -12.41 -32.69
N ILE A 235 13.34 -13.04 -31.55
CA ILE A 235 12.32 -13.52 -30.60
C ILE A 235 11.73 -12.30 -29.88
N GLN A 236 10.44 -12.03 -30.11
CA GLN A 236 9.78 -10.87 -29.52
C GLN A 236 9.54 -11.07 -28.02
N ALA A 237 9.91 -10.08 -27.21
CA ALA A 237 9.68 -10.10 -25.77
C ALA A 237 8.18 -10.05 -25.44
N LEU A 238 7.68 -11.01 -24.65
CA LEU A 238 6.34 -11.00 -24.06
C LEU A 238 6.44 -10.57 -22.58
N PRO A 239 5.45 -9.82 -22.04
CA PRO A 239 4.13 -9.51 -22.59
C PRO A 239 4.06 -8.14 -23.29
N GLN A 240 3.28 -8.06 -24.39
CA GLN A 240 2.80 -6.77 -24.90
C GLN A 240 1.91 -6.13 -23.83
N GLN A 241 2.36 -5.03 -23.22
CA GLN A 241 1.44 -4.16 -22.48
C GLN A 241 0.49 -3.54 -23.50
N SER A 242 -0.71 -4.10 -23.64
CA SER A 242 -1.84 -3.44 -24.28
C SER A 242 -2.34 -2.31 -23.37
N ASN A 243 -1.55 -1.24 -23.23
CA ASN A 243 -2.05 0.04 -22.76
C ASN A 243 -2.25 0.93 -23.98
N SER A 244 -3.35 0.68 -24.69
CA SER A 244 -3.94 1.64 -25.62
C SER A 244 -5.41 1.81 -25.24
N ASN A 245 -5.66 2.61 -24.20
CA ASN A 245 -6.91 3.34 -24.08
C ASN A 245 -6.94 4.39 -25.20
N THR A 246 -7.32 3.97 -26.39
CA THR A 246 -7.94 4.83 -27.40
C THR A 246 -8.82 3.94 -28.25
N ALA A 247 -10.12 4.11 -28.07
CA ALA A 247 -11.11 3.62 -29.00
C ALA A 247 -10.80 4.19 -30.40
N SER A 248 -10.53 3.31 -31.34
CA SER A 248 -10.82 3.56 -32.74
C SER A 248 -11.33 2.26 -33.34
N VAL A 249 -12.65 2.22 -33.50
CA VAL A 249 -13.37 1.36 -34.44
C VAL A 249 -12.62 1.42 -35.76
N GLY A 250 -12.17 0.26 -36.24
CA GLY A 250 -11.39 0.11 -37.44
C GLY A 250 -11.13 -1.36 -37.67
N GLU A 251 -12.06 -1.99 -38.36
CA GLU A 251 -11.93 -3.33 -38.91
C GLU A 251 -10.57 -3.49 -39.58
N ASN A 252 -9.77 -4.46 -39.12
CA ASN A 252 -8.75 -5.06 -39.95
C ASN A 252 -8.65 -6.54 -39.60
N LYS A 253 -9.44 -7.32 -40.33
CA LYS A 253 -9.10 -8.71 -40.68
C LYS A 253 -7.74 -8.66 -41.36
N ASN A 254 -6.70 -9.20 -40.71
CA ASN A 254 -5.45 -9.75 -41.27
C ASN A 254 -4.34 -9.63 -40.22
N ASN A 255 -4.31 -10.54 -39.26
CA ASN A 255 -3.16 -10.66 -38.36
C ASN A 255 -2.97 -12.12 -37.94
N ASP A 256 -2.56 -12.96 -38.90
CA ASP A 256 -2.08 -14.33 -38.64
C ASP A 256 -0.74 -14.62 -39.33
N LYS A 257 0.16 -13.63 -39.34
CA LYS A 257 1.59 -13.88 -39.57
C LYS A 257 2.38 -13.25 -38.44
N LYS A 258 2.40 -13.95 -37.30
CA LYS A 258 3.41 -13.72 -36.27
C LYS A 258 4.79 -13.82 -36.92
N PRO A 259 5.70 -12.87 -36.69
CA PRO A 259 7.07 -13.01 -37.19
C PRO A 259 7.69 -14.22 -36.49
N THR A 260 8.04 -15.26 -37.26
CA THR A 260 8.84 -16.42 -36.79
C THR A 260 10.24 -16.33 -37.38
N PRO A 261 11.01 -15.26 -37.08
CA PRO A 261 12.30 -15.02 -37.71
C PRO A 261 13.26 -16.18 -37.47
N LEU A 262 13.23 -16.79 -36.28
CA LEU A 262 14.02 -17.98 -35.97
C LEU A 262 13.72 -19.15 -36.92
N THR A 263 12.45 -19.45 -37.20
CA THR A 263 12.08 -20.49 -38.17
C THR A 263 12.59 -20.12 -39.56
N THR A 264 12.45 -18.87 -39.99
CA THR A 264 12.90 -18.46 -41.34
C THR A 264 14.43 -18.44 -41.49
N HIS A 265 15.17 -18.03 -40.46
CA HIS A 265 16.63 -18.02 -40.48
C HIS A 265 17.19 -19.44 -40.38
N THR A 266 16.58 -20.32 -39.57
CA THR A 266 17.00 -21.73 -39.48
C THR A 266 16.64 -22.51 -40.76
N THR A 267 15.47 -22.30 -41.36
CA THR A 267 15.13 -22.94 -42.63
C THR A 267 16.01 -22.43 -43.78
N PHE A 268 16.29 -21.12 -43.83
CA PHE A 268 17.20 -20.55 -44.83
C PHE A 268 18.65 -21.05 -44.66
N THR A 269 19.18 -21.07 -43.44
CA THR A 269 20.56 -21.57 -43.21
C THR A 269 20.68 -23.06 -43.50
N THR A 270 19.69 -23.86 -43.11
CA THR A 270 19.65 -25.30 -43.44
C THR A 270 19.50 -25.55 -44.94
N SER A 271 18.73 -24.74 -45.68
CA SER A 271 18.65 -24.85 -47.13
C SER A 271 19.91 -24.40 -47.87
N GLN A 272 20.71 -23.50 -47.28
CA GLN A 272 21.93 -22.96 -47.89
C GLN A 272 23.16 -23.84 -47.64
N LEU A 273 23.13 -24.69 -46.59
CA LEU A 273 24.23 -25.58 -46.21
C LEU A 273 24.65 -26.58 -47.31
N PRO A 274 23.72 -27.25 -48.01
CA PRO A 274 24.06 -28.14 -49.13
C PRO A 274 24.73 -27.40 -50.29
N TYR A 275 24.25 -26.19 -50.62
CA TYR A 275 24.83 -25.36 -51.68
C TYR A 275 26.25 -24.91 -51.35
N LEU A 276 26.49 -24.52 -50.10
CA LEU A 276 27.83 -24.20 -49.62
C LEU A 276 28.77 -25.41 -49.63
N ARG A 277 28.28 -26.61 -49.29
CA ARG A 277 29.06 -27.85 -49.40
C ARG A 277 29.43 -28.17 -50.84
N GLN A 278 28.51 -27.95 -51.79
CA GLN A 278 28.77 -28.13 -53.21
C GLN A 278 29.75 -27.09 -53.76
N LEU A 279 29.65 -25.84 -53.32
CA LEU A 279 30.57 -24.75 -53.70
C LEU A 279 31.97 -24.95 -53.10
N LEU A 280 32.07 -25.47 -51.87
CA LEU A 280 33.36 -25.86 -51.29
C LEU A 280 33.97 -27.06 -52.03
N ALA A 281 33.14 -28.03 -52.43
CA ALA A 281 33.60 -29.16 -53.24
C ALA A 281 34.12 -28.70 -54.62
N SER A 282 33.53 -27.65 -55.21
CA SER A 282 33.98 -27.07 -56.48
C SER A 282 35.16 -26.10 -56.33
N LEU A 283 35.28 -25.34 -55.24
CA LEU A 283 36.41 -24.44 -54.99
C LEU A 283 37.67 -25.13 -54.47
N LYS A 284 37.54 -26.29 -53.81
CA LYS A 284 38.67 -27.10 -53.32
C LYS A 284 39.72 -27.44 -54.42
N PRO A 285 39.35 -27.82 -55.66
CA PRO A 285 40.31 -28.01 -56.76
C PRO A 285 40.81 -26.69 -57.40
N HIS A 286 40.16 -25.54 -57.18
CA HIS A 286 40.63 -24.24 -57.67
C HIS A 286 41.61 -23.55 -56.71
N LEU A 287 41.55 -23.86 -55.41
CA LEU A 287 42.59 -23.47 -54.45
C LEU A 287 43.94 -24.14 -54.72
N SER A 288 43.96 -25.29 -55.39
CA SER A 288 45.20 -25.92 -55.89
C SER A 288 45.77 -25.26 -57.15
N ASN A 289 44.97 -24.53 -57.93
CA ASN A 289 45.38 -23.94 -59.22
C ASN A 289 45.52 -22.41 -59.22
N THR A 290 45.06 -21.72 -58.17
CA THR A 290 45.33 -20.29 -57.94
C THR A 290 46.26 -20.18 -56.75
N ALA A 291 47.51 -20.55 -56.99
CA ALA A 291 48.60 -20.30 -56.06
C ALA A 291 48.70 -18.79 -55.81
N LEU A 292 48.30 -18.36 -54.61
CA LEU A 292 49.06 -17.33 -53.91
C LEU A 292 50.55 -17.72 -54.04
N PRO A 293 51.48 -16.79 -54.35
CA PRO A 293 52.89 -17.12 -54.32
C PRO A 293 53.16 -17.64 -52.93
N SER A 294 53.44 -18.94 -52.84
CA SER A 294 53.77 -19.54 -51.58
C SER A 294 54.95 -18.75 -51.06
N ASN A 295 54.81 -18.14 -49.90
CA ASN A 295 55.95 -17.80 -49.09
C ASN A 295 56.56 -19.13 -48.62
N THR A 296 57.17 -19.86 -49.56
CA THR A 296 58.09 -20.93 -49.29
C THR A 296 59.43 -20.25 -49.20
N THR A 297 59.70 -19.65 -48.04
CA THR A 297 61.04 -19.66 -47.47
C THR A 297 61.43 -21.13 -47.33
N SER A 298 61.91 -21.72 -48.43
CA SER A 298 62.74 -22.90 -48.33
C SER A 298 64.11 -22.43 -47.88
N SER A 299 64.50 -22.87 -46.68
CA SER A 299 65.91 -23.06 -46.38
C SER A 299 66.50 -23.98 -47.46
N PRO A 300 67.74 -23.73 -47.89
CA PRO A 300 68.12 -23.74 -49.30
C PRO A 300 68.56 -25.12 -49.78
N HIS A 301 68.43 -25.35 -51.08
CA HIS A 301 69.60 -25.69 -51.91
C HIS A 301 69.33 -25.47 -53.41
N THR A 302 70.26 -24.72 -54.02
CA THR A 302 70.68 -24.72 -55.45
C THR A 302 69.66 -24.32 -56.52
N THR A 303 69.93 -23.55 -57.58
CA THR A 303 71.04 -22.70 -58.10
C THR A 303 70.43 -22.05 -59.36
N ASP A 304 70.77 -20.78 -59.65
CA ASP A 304 70.61 -20.10 -60.96
C ASP A 304 69.19 -19.85 -61.51
N SER A 305 68.81 -18.71 -62.10
CA SER A 305 69.56 -17.58 -62.66
C SER A 305 68.65 -16.37 -62.93
N LEU A 306 69.07 -15.20 -62.44
CA LEU A 306 69.19 -13.89 -63.12
C LEU A 306 68.06 -13.23 -63.97
N SER A 307 66.76 -13.46 -63.76
CA SER A 307 65.73 -12.71 -64.53
C SER A 307 64.50 -12.19 -63.77
N GLN A 308 64.37 -12.42 -62.46
CA GLN A 308 63.12 -12.12 -61.71
C GLN A 308 63.18 -10.90 -60.76
N SER A 309 64.26 -10.12 -60.78
CA SER A 309 64.42 -9.00 -59.83
C SER A 309 63.67 -7.72 -60.23
N LYS A 310 63.43 -7.48 -61.52
CA LYS A 310 62.73 -6.26 -61.98
C LYS A 310 61.22 -6.32 -61.74
N ASP A 311 60.58 -7.44 -62.08
CA ASP A 311 59.12 -7.59 -61.92
C ASP A 311 58.68 -7.61 -60.45
N LYS A 312 59.54 -8.12 -59.55
CA LYS A 312 59.30 -8.09 -58.10
C LYS A 312 59.33 -6.68 -57.51
N GLU A 313 60.23 -5.82 -58.00
CA GLU A 313 60.25 -4.42 -57.59
C GLU A 313 59.05 -3.65 -58.13
N GLU A 314 58.65 -3.90 -59.38
CA GLU A 314 57.47 -3.24 -59.98
C GLU A 314 56.17 -3.63 -59.26
N LEU A 315 55.95 -4.93 -58.99
CA LEU A 315 54.77 -5.40 -58.24
C LEU A 315 54.76 -4.90 -56.78
N SER A 316 55.92 -4.80 -56.13
CA SER A 316 56.02 -4.27 -54.77
C SER A 316 55.75 -2.77 -54.73
N ARG A 317 56.17 -2.02 -55.76
CA ARG A 317 55.86 -0.59 -55.90
C ARG A 317 54.37 -0.38 -56.17
N GLU A 318 53.76 -1.13 -57.08
CA GLU A 318 52.32 -1.05 -57.36
C GLU A 318 51.47 -1.35 -56.13
N ARG A 319 51.83 -2.39 -55.36
CA ARG A 319 51.14 -2.72 -54.12
C ARG A 319 51.31 -1.64 -53.05
N LYS A 320 52.50 -1.03 -52.96
CA LYS A 320 52.74 0.07 -52.01
C LYS A 320 51.91 1.30 -52.38
N VAL A 321 51.85 1.67 -53.67
CA VAL A 321 51.00 2.77 -54.17
C VAL A 321 49.52 2.48 -53.92
N TYR A 322 49.07 1.24 -54.09
CA TYR A 322 47.68 0.87 -53.82
C TYR A 322 47.34 0.97 -52.32
N VAL A 323 48.19 0.43 -51.45
CA VAL A 323 48.02 0.52 -49.99
C VAL A 323 48.05 1.97 -49.51
N GLU A 324 48.98 2.76 -50.04
CA GLU A 324 49.10 4.20 -49.75
C GLU A 324 47.89 4.98 -50.27
N SER A 325 47.34 4.64 -51.43
CA SER A 325 46.12 5.27 -51.95
C SER A 325 44.88 4.97 -51.09
N GLN A 326 44.78 3.77 -50.54
CA GLN A 326 43.68 3.36 -49.67
C GLN A 326 43.81 3.98 -48.28
N SER A 327 45.02 3.99 -47.71
CA SER A 327 45.27 4.66 -46.43
C SER A 327 45.07 6.17 -46.55
N LYS A 328 45.52 6.79 -47.64
CA LYS A 328 45.28 8.20 -47.97
C LYS A 328 43.79 8.52 -48.05
N ARG A 329 43.01 7.73 -48.81
CA ARG A 329 41.56 7.94 -48.95
C ARG A 329 40.81 7.82 -47.61
N ILE A 330 41.29 6.97 -46.71
CA ILE A 330 40.72 6.78 -45.37
C ILE A 330 41.11 7.92 -44.43
N LEU A 331 42.35 8.44 -44.52
CA LEU A 331 42.80 9.61 -43.76
C LEU A 331 42.09 10.89 -44.21
N GLU A 332 41.92 11.09 -45.52
CA GLU A 332 41.18 12.23 -46.10
C GLU A 332 39.69 12.16 -45.71
N ARG A 333 39.08 10.96 -45.68
CA ARG A 333 37.70 10.77 -45.20
C ARG A 333 37.55 11.01 -43.69
N ARG A 334 38.62 10.88 -42.92
CA ARG A 334 38.67 11.22 -41.48
C ARG A 334 39.09 12.67 -41.20
N GLY A 335 39.39 13.47 -42.23
CA GLY A 335 39.68 14.90 -42.10
C GLY A 335 41.15 15.25 -41.87
N VAL A 336 42.10 14.37 -42.20
CA VAL A 336 43.55 14.66 -42.18
C VAL A 336 44.02 14.96 -43.61
N ASP A 337 44.47 16.19 -43.86
CA ASP A 337 44.97 16.61 -45.18
C ASP A 337 46.41 16.10 -45.40
N THR A 338 46.64 15.37 -46.48
CA THR A 338 47.91 14.68 -46.79
C THR A 338 48.61 15.26 -48.02
N ARG A 339 48.33 16.53 -48.36
CA ARG A 339 48.97 17.24 -49.49
C ARG A 339 50.43 17.60 -49.28
N ASP A 340 50.88 17.68 -48.03
CA ASP A 340 52.28 17.82 -47.66
C ASP A 340 52.66 16.54 -46.91
N GLY A 341 53.77 15.89 -47.28
CA GLY A 341 54.13 14.54 -46.82
C GLY A 341 53.95 14.35 -45.31
N VAL A 342 53.37 13.21 -44.90
CA VAL A 342 52.98 12.92 -43.51
C VAL A 342 54.22 12.77 -42.63
N GLU A 343 54.73 13.90 -42.13
CA GLU A 343 55.60 13.96 -40.97
C GLU A 343 54.70 13.94 -39.73
N GLY A 344 54.64 12.78 -39.08
CA GLY A 344 53.83 12.57 -37.89
C GLY A 344 54.39 13.34 -36.70
N VAL A 345 53.71 14.40 -36.28
CA VAL A 345 53.83 14.95 -34.93
C VAL A 345 52.91 14.13 -34.03
N TRP A 346 53.48 13.17 -33.31
CA TRP A 346 52.89 12.60 -32.10
C TRP A 346 53.80 12.94 -30.92
N GLU A 347 53.15 13.50 -29.91
CA GLU A 347 53.69 14.08 -28.69
C GLU A 347 54.32 13.00 -27.79
N GLY A 348 55.61 13.17 -27.44
CA GLY A 348 56.34 12.29 -26.52
C GLY A 348 57.62 11.71 -27.12
N GLY A 349 58.70 12.49 -27.11
CA GLY A 349 59.95 12.20 -27.81
C GLY A 349 60.69 10.92 -27.36
N SER A 350 60.83 9.98 -28.29
CA SER A 350 62.07 9.26 -28.58
C SER A 350 61.94 8.64 -29.98
N ARG A 351 62.91 8.88 -30.86
CA ARG A 351 62.88 8.35 -32.23
C ARG A 351 63.28 6.87 -32.15
N VAL A 352 62.32 5.97 -32.28
CA VAL A 352 62.61 4.53 -32.43
C VAL A 352 63.33 4.35 -33.76
N GLY A 353 64.64 4.13 -33.71
CA GLY A 353 65.47 3.90 -34.88
C GLY A 353 65.16 2.53 -35.49
N ALA A 354 65.35 2.40 -36.81
CA ALA A 354 65.10 1.15 -37.53
C ALA A 354 65.85 -0.07 -36.96
N GLU A 355 66.92 0.15 -36.18
CA GLU A 355 67.63 -0.93 -35.48
C GLU A 355 66.88 -1.48 -34.26
N GLU A 356 66.10 -0.67 -33.52
CA GLU A 356 65.27 -1.17 -32.40
C GLU A 356 64.12 -2.05 -32.90
N VAL A 357 63.56 -1.71 -34.06
CA VAL A 357 62.52 -2.54 -34.71
C VAL A 357 63.09 -3.89 -35.15
N ARG A 358 64.32 -3.90 -35.69
CA ARG A 358 65.04 -5.14 -36.03
C ARG A 358 65.40 -5.96 -34.78
N GLY A 359 65.73 -5.31 -33.65
CA GLY A 359 65.96 -5.97 -32.37
C GLY A 359 64.71 -6.65 -31.81
N LEU A 360 63.53 -6.02 -31.96
CA LEU A 360 62.24 -6.58 -31.54
C LEU A 360 61.79 -7.74 -32.43
N GLU A 361 62.09 -7.71 -33.74
CA GLU A 361 61.83 -8.84 -34.64
C GLU A 361 62.73 -10.06 -34.31
N GLY A 362 63.99 -9.84 -33.92
CA GLY A 362 64.88 -10.91 -33.46
C GLY A 362 64.44 -11.58 -32.13
N LEU A 363 63.79 -10.83 -31.23
CA LEU A 363 63.28 -11.34 -29.96
C LEU A 363 62.03 -12.22 -30.14
N VAL A 364 61.19 -11.88 -31.13
CA VAL A 364 59.97 -12.65 -31.47
C VAL A 364 60.33 -14.00 -32.11
N ASP A 365 61.37 -14.05 -32.93
CA ASP A 365 61.85 -15.31 -33.53
C ASP A 365 62.53 -16.24 -32.50
N GLY A 366 63.07 -15.67 -31.42
CA GLY A 366 63.60 -16.41 -30.27
C GLY A 366 62.52 -17.05 -29.37
N PHE A 367 61.32 -16.48 -29.31
CA PHE A 367 60.21 -17.01 -28.51
C PHE A 367 59.53 -18.24 -29.16
N ASN A 368 59.59 -18.35 -30.49
CA ASN A 368 58.92 -19.43 -31.23
C ASN A 368 59.69 -20.77 -31.22
N ARG A 369 60.91 -20.81 -30.67
CA ARG A 369 61.77 -22.01 -30.61
C ARG A 369 61.81 -22.69 -29.23
N ARG A 370 61.07 -22.21 -28.22
CA ARG A 370 61.15 -22.65 -26.80
C ARG A 370 59.87 -23.29 -26.24
N GLY A 371 59.04 -23.89 -27.11
CA GLY A 371 57.78 -24.55 -26.74
C GLY A 371 57.71 -26.03 -27.13
N LYS A 372 58.73 -26.82 -26.79
CA LYS A 372 58.68 -28.29 -26.82
C LYS A 372 59.31 -28.80 -25.53
N VAL A 373 58.65 -29.77 -24.89
CA VAL A 373 59.00 -30.55 -23.69
C VAL A 373 58.16 -30.22 -22.44
N GLY A 374 57.22 -31.13 -22.17
CA GLY A 374 57.01 -31.76 -20.86
C GLY A 374 56.07 -31.07 -19.88
N GLU A 375 55.43 -31.76 -18.93
CA GLU A 375 55.32 -33.17 -18.59
C GLU A 375 54.50 -33.24 -17.27
N ASN A 376 53.58 -34.21 -17.19
CA ASN A 376 53.07 -34.96 -16.02
C ASN A 376 52.55 -34.34 -14.70
N GLY A 377 51.56 -35.07 -14.16
CA GLY A 377 51.18 -35.16 -12.73
C GLY A 377 49.72 -34.76 -12.50
N ASP A 378 48.68 -35.59 -12.63
CA ASP A 378 48.36 -36.93 -12.09
C ASP A 378 48.07 -37.00 -10.57
N HIS A 379 47.04 -37.81 -10.28
CA HIS A 379 46.57 -38.45 -9.05
C HIS A 379 45.52 -37.82 -8.09
N GLY A 380 44.45 -38.62 -7.89
CA GLY A 380 43.70 -38.79 -6.63
C GLY A 380 42.17 -38.78 -6.76
N GLU A 381 41.54 -39.86 -7.26
CA GLU A 381 40.72 -40.85 -6.51
C GLU A 381 39.38 -40.32 -5.94
N ALA A 382 38.21 -40.70 -6.49
CA ALA A 382 37.46 -41.97 -6.34
C ALA A 382 36.50 -41.97 -5.13
N MET A 383 35.19 -42.14 -5.37
CA MET A 383 34.46 -43.32 -4.89
C MET A 383 33.04 -43.42 -5.46
N ASP A 384 32.73 -44.67 -5.81
CA ASP A 384 31.51 -45.23 -6.36
C ASP A 384 30.29 -45.14 -5.43
N THR A 385 29.12 -45.13 -6.06
CA THR A 385 27.84 -45.44 -5.44
C THR A 385 27.51 -46.92 -5.62
N SER A 386 27.44 -47.66 -4.53
CA SER A 386 26.53 -48.80 -4.31
C SER A 386 26.37 -49.04 -2.82
#